data_AF-A0AAV5QM86-F1
#
_entry.id   AF-A0AAV5QM86-F1
#
_cell.length_a   1.000
_cell.length_b   1.000
_cell.length_c   1.000
_cell.angle_alpha   90.00
_cell.angle_beta   90.00
_cell.angle_gamma   90.00
#
_symmetry.space_group_name_H-M   'P 1'
#
loop_
_entity.id
_entity.type
_entity.pdbx_description
1 polymer ?
#
loop_
_entity_poly.entity_id
_entity_poly.type
_entity_poly.pdbx_seq_one_letter_code
_entity_poly.pdbx_strand_id
1 'polypeptide(L)'
;MSDILSTIEKTLAEAADPSLKKKKNKKSKQQKKNELRNFDNLDQFRDFLKMESTSDYEEKVHAHLSYFPPFVMQSCHNDPEKIKPTMNKNNKKFVRRLSQHVNKHLIDDIKKNSDFGDEIAFEEIDESDTFDKLVWHFVDANEHESNGKKFKLEMDVECHNDNATVEVDYRAYPC
;
A
#
# COMPACT_ATOMS: atom_id res chain seq x y z
N MET A 1 11.78 -30.96 61.33
CA MET A 1 10.33 -31.15 61.50
C MET A 1 9.68 -29.94 60.87
N SER A 2 9.26 -30.07 59.61
CA SER A 2 7.85 -30.29 59.25
C SER A 2 7.21 -28.93 58.98
N ASP A 3 7.16 -28.52 57.72
CA ASP A 3 6.03 -28.74 56.80
C ASP A 3 4.98 -27.64 57.00
N ILE A 4 4.69 -26.75 56.04
CA ILE A 4 3.95 -26.93 54.77
C ILE A 4 2.78 -25.93 54.84
N LEU A 5 2.78 -25.00 53.89
CA LEU A 5 1.66 -24.48 53.10
C LEU A 5 0.35 -24.01 53.75
N SER A 6 -0.22 -23.02 53.04
CA SER A 6 -1.62 -22.58 53.03
C SER A 6 -1.97 -21.68 54.21
N THR A 7 -2.52 -20.49 54.06
CA THR A 7 -3.49 -19.98 53.09
C THR A 7 -3.44 -18.45 53.30
N ILE A 8 -3.22 -17.58 52.32
CA ILE A 8 -4.29 -17.00 51.52
C ILE A 8 -3.61 -16.18 50.42
N GLU A 9 -3.86 -16.61 49.19
CA GLU A 9 -3.78 -15.78 47.99
C GLU A 9 -4.76 -14.61 48.14
N LYS A 10 -4.34 -13.39 47.78
CA LYS A 10 -5.03 -12.55 46.77
C LYS A 10 -4.53 -11.11 46.76
N THR A 11 -4.09 -10.73 45.55
CA THR A 11 -4.33 -9.43 44.89
C THR A 11 -3.73 -8.18 45.53
N LEU A 12 -2.61 -7.71 44.95
CA LEU A 12 -2.60 -6.51 44.09
C LEU A 12 -1.17 -6.25 43.58
N ALA A 13 -1.01 -6.42 42.27
CA ALA A 13 -0.04 -5.69 41.44
C ALA A 13 -0.39 -4.18 41.52
N GLU A 14 0.43 -3.18 41.19
CA GLU A 14 1.37 -3.02 40.09
C GLU A 14 1.96 -1.61 40.24
N ALA A 15 3.29 -1.43 40.15
CA ALA A 15 3.93 -0.21 39.62
C ALA A 15 5.47 -0.29 39.72
N ALA A 16 6.11 0.14 38.64
CA ALA A 16 7.51 0.56 38.47
C ALA A 16 8.52 -0.47 37.88
N ASP A 17 8.67 -0.33 36.56
CA ASP A 17 9.77 -0.72 35.66
C ASP A 17 11.19 -0.70 36.26
N PRO A 18 12.06 -1.64 35.83
CA PRO A 18 13.12 -1.21 34.91
C PRO A 18 13.54 -2.25 33.85
N SER A 19 14.12 -1.73 32.76
CA SER A 19 15.14 -2.31 31.87
C SER A 19 14.76 -2.53 30.38
N LEU A 20 15.06 -1.49 29.60
CA LEU A 20 15.29 -1.52 28.16
C LEU A 20 16.35 -2.58 27.79
N LYS A 21 15.94 -3.72 27.24
CA LYS A 21 16.79 -4.61 26.45
C LYS A 21 16.46 -4.47 24.97
N LYS A 22 17.34 -3.79 24.24
CA LYS A 22 17.42 -3.73 22.77
C LYS A 22 17.41 -5.15 22.19
N LYS A 23 16.30 -5.56 21.56
CA LYS A 23 16.24 -6.76 20.72
C LYS A 23 16.66 -6.39 19.29
N LYS A 24 17.82 -6.92 18.89
CA LYS A 24 18.28 -6.97 17.50
C LYS A 24 17.31 -7.84 16.70
N ASN A 25 16.61 -7.27 15.73
CA ASN A 25 15.82 -8.05 14.78
C ASN A 25 16.74 -8.78 13.81
N LYS A 26 16.74 -10.10 13.97
CA LYS A 26 17.38 -11.09 13.12
C LYS A 26 16.50 -11.24 11.87
N LYS A 27 17.02 -10.88 10.69
CA LYS A 27 16.33 -11.12 9.40
C LYS A 27 16.13 -12.63 9.22
N SER A 28 14.92 -13.11 9.51
CA SER A 28 14.45 -14.42 9.08
C SER A 28 14.04 -14.33 7.61
N LYS A 29 14.76 -15.07 6.77
CA LYS A 29 14.35 -15.41 5.40
C LYS A 29 13.02 -16.18 5.53
N GLN A 30 11.91 -15.50 5.26
CA GLN A 30 10.57 -16.07 5.39
C GLN A 30 10.08 -16.43 3.99
N GLN A 31 9.79 -17.71 3.78
CA GLN A 31 9.07 -18.21 2.62
C GLN A 31 7.72 -17.47 2.54
N LYS A 32 7.56 -16.53 1.61
CA LYS A 32 6.36 -15.68 1.55
C LYS A 32 5.31 -16.29 0.64
N LYS A 33 4.39 -16.99 1.28
CA LYS A 33 3.08 -17.37 0.73
C LYS A 33 2.26 -16.08 0.61
N ASN A 34 2.08 -15.53 -0.60
CA ASN A 34 1.23 -14.38 -0.97
C ASN A 34 0.94 -13.40 0.18
N GLU A 35 1.97 -12.72 0.68
CA GLU A 35 1.82 -11.75 1.77
C GLU A 35 1.59 -10.36 1.17
N LEU A 36 0.38 -9.82 1.35
CA LEU A 36 0.04 -8.45 1.01
C LEU A 36 1.06 -7.49 1.64
N ARG A 37 1.69 -6.65 0.82
CA ARG A 37 2.67 -5.65 1.30
C ARG A 37 2.01 -4.28 1.37
N ASN A 38 1.92 -3.71 2.57
CA ASN A 38 1.33 -2.39 2.79
C ASN A 38 2.39 -1.30 2.85
N PHE A 39 2.10 -0.15 2.24
CA PHE A 39 2.95 1.01 2.17
C PHE A 39 2.16 2.27 2.49
N ASP A 40 2.78 3.20 3.22
CA ASP A 40 2.16 4.48 3.61
C ASP A 40 2.71 5.66 2.80
N ASN A 41 3.69 5.41 1.92
CA ASN A 41 4.35 6.44 1.13
C ASN A 41 4.80 5.91 -0.23
N LEU A 42 4.69 6.76 -1.25
CA LEU A 42 5.17 6.53 -2.62
C LEU A 42 6.63 6.12 -2.67
N ASP A 43 7.49 6.70 -1.83
CA ASP A 43 8.93 6.37 -1.88
C ASP A 43 9.20 4.91 -1.48
N GLN A 44 8.50 4.40 -0.46
CA GLN A 44 8.63 3.00 -0.04
C GLN A 44 8.08 2.06 -1.11
N PHE A 45 6.97 2.44 -1.73
CA PHE A 45 6.37 1.68 -2.83
C PHE A 45 7.29 1.65 -4.06
N ARG A 46 7.94 2.77 -4.41
CA ARG A 46 8.93 2.84 -5.49
C ARG A 46 10.15 1.97 -5.21
N ASP A 47 10.66 2.01 -3.98
CA ASP A 47 11.80 1.17 -3.59
C ASP A 47 11.43 -0.31 -3.62
N PHE A 48 10.18 -0.64 -3.26
CA PHE A 48 9.64 -1.99 -3.44
C PHE A 48 9.63 -2.41 -4.91
N LEU A 49 9.10 -1.59 -5.82
CA LEU A 49 9.07 -1.93 -7.26
C LEU A 49 10.48 -2.16 -7.85
N LYS A 50 11.48 -1.41 -7.39
CA LYS A 50 12.89 -1.58 -7.81
C LYS A 50 13.56 -2.85 -7.26
N MET A 51 13.11 -3.30 -6.09
CA MET A 51 13.69 -4.46 -5.41
C MET A 51 13.01 -5.76 -5.82
N GLU A 52 11.73 -5.69 -6.21
CA GLU A 52 10.94 -6.81 -6.69
C GLU A 52 11.51 -7.27 -8.03
N SER A 53 12.10 -8.46 -8.03
CA SER A 53 12.67 -9.01 -9.26
C SER A 53 11.57 -9.57 -10.15
N THR A 54 11.81 -9.63 -11.46
CA THR A 54 10.89 -10.27 -12.41
C THR A 54 10.43 -11.69 -11.97
N SER A 55 11.27 -12.42 -11.21
CA SER A 55 10.94 -13.75 -10.68
C SER A 55 9.91 -13.75 -9.54
N ASP A 56 9.80 -12.66 -8.79
CA ASP A 56 8.84 -12.54 -7.69
C ASP A 56 7.41 -12.34 -8.22
N TYR A 57 7.24 -11.79 -9.44
CA TYR A 57 5.93 -11.64 -10.11
C TYR A 57 5.26 -12.99 -10.44
N GLU A 58 6.02 -14.08 -10.47
CA GLU A 58 5.48 -15.44 -10.56
C GLU A 58 4.68 -15.83 -9.30
N GLU A 59 5.10 -15.31 -8.13
CA GLU A 59 4.51 -15.57 -6.83
C GLU A 59 3.52 -14.46 -6.45
N LYS A 60 2.42 -14.34 -7.21
CA LYS A 60 1.30 -13.38 -7.00
C LYS A 60 1.70 -12.15 -6.15
N VAL A 61 2.38 -11.20 -6.79
CA VAL A 61 2.73 -9.95 -6.12
C VAL A 61 1.45 -9.18 -5.81
N HIS A 62 1.32 -8.75 -4.55
CA HIS A 62 0.21 -7.93 -4.10
C HIS A 62 0.74 -6.85 -3.15
N ALA A 63 0.62 -5.61 -3.58
CA ALA A 63 1.04 -4.43 -2.84
C ALA A 63 -0.12 -3.45 -2.70
N HIS A 64 -0.28 -2.89 -1.51
CA HIS A 64 -1.26 -1.85 -1.22
C HIS A 64 -0.55 -0.60 -0.72
N LEU A 65 -0.89 0.54 -1.28
CA LEU A 65 -0.32 1.84 -0.95
C LEU A 65 -1.44 2.79 -0.55
N SER A 66 -1.38 3.32 0.67
CA SER A 66 -2.28 4.37 1.15
C SER A 66 -1.49 5.65 1.39
N TYR A 67 -1.84 6.75 0.71
CA TYR A 67 -1.10 8.00 0.83
C TYR A 67 -1.98 9.23 0.58
N PHE A 68 -1.47 10.40 0.98
CA PHE A 68 -2.06 11.68 0.58
C PHE A 68 -1.42 12.17 -0.72
N PRO A 69 -2.22 12.44 -1.77
CA PRO A 69 -1.67 12.94 -3.02
C PRO A 69 -0.90 14.26 -2.85
N PRO A 70 0.19 14.49 -3.60
CA PRO A 70 1.01 15.69 -3.45
C PRO A 70 0.22 17.01 -3.56
N PHE A 71 -0.77 17.07 -4.44
CA PHE A 71 -1.59 18.27 -4.62
C PHE A 71 -2.50 18.57 -3.41
N VAL A 72 -2.86 17.56 -2.61
CA VAL A 72 -3.60 17.71 -1.36
C VAL A 72 -2.66 18.28 -0.30
N MET A 73 -1.51 17.64 -0.12
CA MET A 73 -0.50 18.04 0.86
C MET A 73 0.01 19.47 0.62
N GLN A 74 0.25 19.84 -0.64
CA GLN A 74 0.63 21.21 -1.00
C GLN A 74 -0.45 22.25 -0.64
N SER A 75 -1.73 21.86 -0.70
CA SER A 75 -2.83 22.78 -0.39
C SER A 75 -3.01 23.06 1.11
N CYS A 76 -2.43 22.22 1.97
CA CYS A 76 -2.48 22.33 3.42
C CYS A 76 -1.10 22.59 4.05
N HIS A 77 -0.11 23.05 3.27
CA HIS A 77 1.27 23.31 3.75
C HIS A 77 1.96 22.07 4.35
N ASN A 78 1.71 20.89 3.77
CA ASN A 78 2.20 19.59 4.20
C ASN A 78 1.77 19.18 5.62
N ASP A 79 0.61 19.70 6.07
CA ASP A 79 0.02 19.38 7.37
C ASP A 79 -1.28 18.60 7.18
N PRO A 80 -1.31 17.28 7.47
CA PRO A 80 -2.49 16.45 7.31
C PRO A 80 -3.70 16.93 8.14
N GLU A 81 -3.47 17.55 9.29
CA GLU A 81 -4.56 18.04 10.16
C GLU A 81 -5.31 19.23 9.55
N LYS A 82 -4.68 19.94 8.60
CA LYS A 82 -5.25 21.08 7.89
C LYS A 82 -5.97 20.70 6.59
N ILE A 83 -6.06 19.41 6.27
CA ILE A 83 -6.80 18.94 5.10
C ILE A 83 -8.27 19.29 5.28
N LYS A 84 -8.84 19.97 4.28
CA LYS A 84 -10.26 20.32 4.31
C LYS A 84 -11.10 19.05 4.16
N PRO A 85 -12.18 18.89 4.93
CA PRO A 85 -13.07 17.72 4.80
C PRO A 85 -13.76 17.66 3.43
N THR A 86 -13.72 18.73 2.64
CA THR A 86 -14.22 18.77 1.26
C THR A 86 -13.20 18.28 0.23
N MET A 87 -11.99 17.87 0.62
CA MET A 87 -10.99 17.26 -0.26
C MET A 87 -11.17 15.74 -0.29
N ASN A 88 -12.28 15.30 -0.86
CA ASN A 88 -12.67 13.90 -0.95
C ASN A 88 -13.29 13.63 -2.33
N LYS A 89 -13.78 12.41 -2.56
CA LYS A 89 -14.38 12.01 -3.85
C LYS A 89 -15.57 12.90 -4.29
N ASN A 90 -16.33 13.48 -3.35
CA ASN A 90 -17.48 14.31 -3.68
C ASN A 90 -17.07 15.65 -4.33
N ASN A 91 -15.79 16.01 -4.25
CA ASN A 91 -15.26 17.21 -4.86
C ASN A 91 -14.67 16.93 -6.25
N LYS A 92 -15.39 17.37 -7.30
CA LYS A 92 -14.98 17.23 -8.70
C LYS A 92 -13.57 17.76 -8.99
N LYS A 93 -13.11 18.81 -8.28
CA LYS A 93 -11.76 19.35 -8.46
C LYS A 93 -10.70 18.43 -7.85
N PHE A 94 -11.01 17.78 -6.74
CA PHE A 94 -10.15 16.75 -6.14
C PHE A 94 -10.03 15.56 -7.09
N VAL A 95 -11.16 14.99 -7.52
CA VAL A 95 -11.21 13.83 -8.44
C VAL A 95 -10.43 14.11 -9.73
N ARG A 96 -10.67 15.26 -10.38
CA ARG A 96 -9.94 15.64 -11.59
C ARG A 96 -8.43 15.75 -11.36
N ARG A 97 -8.00 16.33 -10.24
CA ARG A 97 -6.57 16.45 -9.92
C ARG A 97 -5.95 15.09 -9.58
N LEU A 98 -6.72 14.21 -8.94
CA LEU A 98 -6.31 12.86 -8.63
C LEU A 98 -6.12 12.03 -9.90
N SER A 99 -7.11 11.97 -10.79
CA SER A 99 -6.97 11.30 -12.09
C SER A 99 -5.78 11.84 -12.89
N GLN A 100 -5.53 13.15 -12.88
CA GLN A 100 -4.34 13.74 -13.50
C GLN A 100 -3.03 13.29 -12.83
N HIS A 101 -3.02 13.15 -11.50
CA HIS A 101 -1.86 12.68 -10.76
C HIS A 101 -1.57 11.20 -11.06
N VAL A 102 -2.60 10.35 -11.08
CA VAL A 102 -2.49 8.92 -11.40
C VAL A 102 -1.89 8.74 -12.79
N ASN A 103 -2.51 9.37 -13.80
CA ASN A 103 -2.12 9.21 -15.19
C ASN A 103 -0.73 9.76 -15.53
N LYS A 104 -0.28 10.84 -14.85
CA LYS A 104 0.99 11.51 -15.18
C LYS A 104 2.15 11.13 -14.29
N HIS A 105 1.89 10.71 -13.05
CA HIS A 105 2.93 10.52 -12.05
C HIS A 105 2.92 9.09 -11.52
N LEU A 106 1.78 8.58 -11.05
CA LEU A 106 1.75 7.24 -10.46
C LEU A 106 2.10 6.16 -11.50
N ILE A 107 1.43 6.18 -12.66
CA ILE A 107 1.71 5.23 -13.74
C ILE A 107 3.15 5.37 -14.25
N ASP A 108 3.61 6.59 -14.44
CA ASP A 108 4.98 6.89 -14.88
C ASP A 108 6.04 6.44 -13.85
N ASP A 109 5.76 6.60 -12.56
CA ASP A 109 6.59 6.08 -11.48
C ASP A 109 6.63 4.56 -11.49
N ILE A 110 5.50 3.88 -11.68
CA ILE A 110 5.49 2.41 -11.75
C ILE A 110 6.34 1.93 -12.92
N LYS A 111 6.15 2.51 -14.12
CA LYS A 111 6.97 2.21 -15.31
C LYS A 111 8.46 2.34 -15.02
N LYS A 112 8.89 3.51 -14.52
CA LYS A 112 10.31 3.81 -14.27
C LYS A 112 10.98 2.95 -13.20
N ASN A 113 10.21 2.48 -12.22
CA ASN A 113 10.75 1.76 -11.08
C ASN A 113 10.55 0.25 -11.17
N SER A 114 9.73 -0.23 -12.11
CA SER A 114 9.58 -1.65 -12.42
C SER A 114 10.61 -2.12 -13.45
N ASP A 115 10.93 -3.41 -13.44
CA ASP A 115 11.83 -4.04 -14.43
C ASP A 115 11.29 -3.97 -15.87
N PHE A 116 9.97 -3.84 -16.04
CA PHE A 116 9.28 -3.83 -17.34
C PHE A 116 9.35 -2.46 -18.06
N GLY A 117 9.66 -1.39 -17.32
CA GLY A 117 9.89 -0.08 -17.94
C GLY A 117 8.71 0.43 -18.76
N ASP A 118 9.00 0.80 -20.01
CA ASP A 118 8.04 1.33 -20.98
C ASP A 118 7.10 0.27 -21.57
N GLU A 119 7.34 -1.03 -21.30
CA GLU A 119 6.48 -2.11 -21.75
C GLU A 119 5.16 -2.19 -20.98
N ILE A 120 5.06 -1.57 -19.80
CA ILE A 120 3.79 -1.48 -19.08
C ILE A 120 2.88 -0.49 -19.79
N ALA A 121 1.70 -0.93 -20.18
CA ALA A 121 0.66 -0.13 -20.80
C ALA A 121 -0.65 -0.25 -20.02
N PHE A 122 -0.70 0.42 -18.86
CA PHE A 122 -1.94 0.53 -18.08
C PHE A 122 -3.01 1.30 -18.86
N GLU A 123 -4.10 0.62 -19.15
CA GLU A 123 -5.31 1.17 -19.72
C GLU A 123 -6.41 1.14 -18.66
N GLU A 124 -7.15 2.25 -18.53
CA GLU A 124 -8.33 2.32 -17.68
C GLU A 124 -9.45 1.51 -18.33
N ILE A 125 -9.86 0.41 -17.67
CA ILE A 125 -10.90 -0.48 -18.19
C ILE A 125 -12.26 -0.13 -17.61
N ASP A 126 -12.30 0.24 -16.33
CA ASP A 126 -13.55 0.49 -15.63
C ASP A 126 -13.41 1.64 -14.61
N GLU A 127 -14.50 2.37 -14.43
CA GLU A 127 -14.67 3.40 -13.41
C GLU A 127 -15.94 3.07 -12.62
N SER A 128 -15.78 2.74 -11.34
CA SER A 128 -16.91 2.46 -10.46
C SER A 128 -17.09 3.57 -9.43
N ASP A 129 -18.15 4.37 -9.60
CA ASP A 129 -18.56 5.38 -8.62
C ASP A 129 -19.72 4.84 -7.78
N THR A 130 -19.46 4.65 -6.49
CA THR A 130 -20.48 4.25 -5.50
C THR A 130 -20.87 5.44 -4.64
N PHE A 131 -21.66 5.28 -3.59
CA PHE A 131 -21.87 6.39 -2.64
C PHE A 131 -20.62 6.67 -1.79
N ASP A 132 -19.84 5.64 -1.48
CA ASP A 132 -18.76 5.70 -0.50
C ASP A 132 -17.38 5.91 -1.10
N LYS A 133 -17.13 5.34 -2.28
CA LYS A 133 -15.84 5.42 -2.96
C LYS A 133 -15.96 5.56 -4.47
N LEU A 134 -14.89 6.01 -5.09
CA LEU A 134 -14.67 6.03 -6.53
C LEU A 134 -13.43 5.19 -6.80
N VAL A 135 -13.54 4.19 -7.66
CA VAL A 135 -12.45 3.27 -8.01
C VAL A 135 -12.20 3.31 -9.51
N TRP A 136 -10.94 3.52 -9.89
CA TRP A 136 -10.45 3.34 -11.25
C TRP A 136 -9.70 2.02 -11.34
N HIS A 137 -10.12 1.17 -12.28
CA HIS A 137 -9.49 -0.10 -12.55
C HIS A 137 -8.60 0.01 -13.79
N PHE A 138 -7.30 -0.21 -13.60
CA PHE A 138 -6.32 -0.22 -14.67
C PHE A 138 -5.81 -1.64 -14.87
N VAL A 139 -5.76 -2.06 -16.14
CA VAL A 139 -5.17 -3.34 -16.53
C VAL A 139 -4.08 -3.07 -17.53
N ASP A 140 -2.97 -3.77 -17.38
CA ASP A 140 -1.93 -3.74 -18.39
C ASP A 140 -2.39 -4.50 -19.64
N ALA A 141 -2.39 -3.80 -20.78
CA ALA A 141 -2.73 -4.39 -22.06
C ALA A 141 -1.70 -5.46 -22.50
N ASN A 142 -0.46 -5.34 -22.01
CA ASN A 142 0.62 -6.23 -22.38
C ASN A 142 0.68 -7.45 -21.45
N GLU A 143 1.02 -8.59 -22.03
CA GLU A 143 1.34 -9.81 -21.29
C GLU A 143 2.84 -9.85 -21.06
N HIS A 144 3.24 -9.99 -19.80
CA HIS A 144 4.64 -10.06 -19.41
C HIS A 144 5.06 -11.51 -19.22
N GLU A 145 6.30 -11.82 -19.58
CA GLU A 145 6.85 -13.17 -19.43
C GLU A 145 8.15 -13.12 -18.61
N SER A 146 8.23 -13.97 -17.59
CA SER A 146 9.46 -14.22 -16.85
C SER A 146 9.66 -15.72 -16.66
N ASN A 147 10.87 -16.21 -16.95
CA ASN A 147 11.25 -17.62 -16.81
C ASN A 147 10.25 -18.62 -17.44
N GLY A 148 9.61 -18.26 -18.55
CA GLY A 148 8.65 -19.12 -19.25
C GLY A 148 7.23 -19.12 -18.66
N LYS A 149 6.92 -18.21 -17.72
CA LYS A 149 5.58 -18.01 -17.16
C LYS A 149 5.06 -16.63 -17.53
N LYS A 150 3.78 -16.59 -17.90
CA LYS A 150 3.06 -15.38 -18.30
C LYS A 150 2.27 -14.82 -17.13
N PHE A 151 2.22 -13.51 -17.02
CA PHE A 151 1.42 -12.80 -16.03
C PHE A 151 0.95 -11.45 -16.57
N LYS A 152 -0.05 -10.90 -15.88
CA LYS A 152 -0.59 -9.57 -16.11
C LYS A 152 -0.54 -8.73 -14.85
N LEU A 153 -0.54 -7.42 -15.06
CA LEU A 153 -0.55 -6.42 -14.01
C LEU A 153 -1.92 -5.74 -13.97
N GLU A 154 -2.40 -5.55 -12.76
CA GLU A 154 -3.64 -4.85 -12.44
C GLU A 154 -3.37 -3.81 -11.36
N MET A 155 -4.06 -2.69 -11.46
CA MET A 155 -3.99 -1.62 -10.47
C MET A 155 -5.38 -1.02 -10.23
N ASP A 156 -5.84 -1.09 -8.99
CA ASP A 156 -7.02 -0.35 -8.54
C ASP A 156 -6.57 0.92 -7.84
N VAL A 157 -7.12 2.07 -8.22
CA VAL A 157 -6.93 3.33 -7.50
C VAL A 157 -8.27 3.78 -6.94
N GLU A 158 -8.36 3.90 -5.62
CA GLU A 158 -9.59 4.29 -4.95
C GLU A 158 -9.43 5.56 -4.11
N CYS A 159 -10.52 6.34 -4.06
CA CYS A 159 -10.66 7.47 -3.16
C CYS A 159 -12.04 7.48 -2.50
N HIS A 160 -12.09 7.95 -1.25
CA HIS A 160 -13.28 7.85 -0.41
C HIS A 160 -13.99 9.20 -0.20
N ASN A 161 -15.18 9.15 0.38
CA ASN A 161 -16.00 10.33 0.68
C ASN A 161 -15.68 10.96 2.05
N ASP A 162 -15.00 10.24 2.92
CA ASP A 162 -14.73 10.62 4.31
C ASP A 162 -13.34 11.23 4.50
N ASN A 163 -12.38 10.85 3.64
CA ASN A 163 -10.99 11.26 3.75
C ASN A 163 -10.41 11.75 2.40
N ALA A 164 -9.19 12.26 2.46
CA ALA A 164 -8.40 12.69 1.31
C ALA A 164 -7.29 11.69 0.94
N THR A 165 -7.28 10.52 1.59
CA THR A 165 -6.31 9.47 1.29
C THR A 165 -6.70 8.79 -0.02
N VAL A 166 -5.70 8.29 -0.69
CA VAL A 166 -5.84 7.51 -1.92
C VAL A 166 -5.19 6.18 -1.65
N GLU A 167 -5.95 5.14 -1.95
CA GLU A 167 -5.52 3.77 -1.83
C GLU A 167 -5.25 3.22 -3.23
N VAL A 168 -4.12 2.55 -3.38
CA VAL A 168 -3.66 1.95 -4.63
C VAL A 168 -3.39 0.49 -4.33
N ASP A 169 -4.10 -0.39 -5.01
CA ASP A 169 -3.90 -1.82 -4.93
C ASP A 169 -3.26 -2.29 -6.23
N TYR A 170 -2.00 -2.72 -6.16
CA TYR A 170 -1.20 -3.21 -7.28
C TYR A 170 -1.04 -4.73 -7.19
N ARG A 171 -1.41 -5.42 -8.27
CA ARG A 171 -1.45 -6.88 -8.31
C ARG A 171 -0.79 -7.41 -9.57
N ALA A 172 -0.07 -8.51 -9.42
CA ALA A 172 0.38 -9.34 -10.52
C ALA A 172 -0.25 -10.72 -10.40
N TYR A 173 -0.81 -11.24 -11.49
CA TYR A 173 -1.41 -12.57 -11.50
C TYR A 173 -0.99 -13.36 -12.74
N PRO A 174 -0.79 -14.69 -12.59
CA PRO A 174 -0.43 -15.55 -13.70
C PRO A 174 -1.60 -15.66 -14.71
N CYS A 175 -1.26 -15.70 -15.99
CA CYS A 175 -2.18 -15.91 -17.12
C CYS A 175 -2.06 -17.32 -17.71
#